data_AF-A0A7D9HZU0-F1
#
_entry.id   AF-A0A7D9HZU0-F1
#
_cell.length_a   1.000
_cell.length_b   1.000
_cell.length_c   1.000
_cell.angle_alpha   90.00
_cell.angle_beta   90.00
_cell.angle_gamma   90.00
#
_symmetry.space_group_name_H-M   'P 1'
#
loop_
_entity.id
_entity.type
_entity.pdbx_description
1 polymer ?
#
loop_
_entity_poly.entity_id
_entity_poly.type
_entity_poly.pdbx_seq_one_letter_code
_entity_poly.pdbx_strand_id
1 'polypeptide(L)'
;MQGGYLDNNNNNNNNNNNNNNKGEHTTHLLSECKKLTQKEYKRRHDNVARIVHWKLCGLYQLEKAEKWYEHQPNGVIESDNVKILWDFNIQCDHVIECRIPNIVVVLKKEKECKIIDIARLI
;
A
#
# COMPACT_ATOMS: atom_id res chain seq x y z
N MET A 1 1.53 32.00 -44.70
CA MET A 1 1.59 31.41 -43.34
C MET A 1 0.17 31.02 -42.98
N GLN A 2 -0.15 29.73 -43.19
CA GLN A 2 -0.42 28.72 -42.13
C GLN A 2 -1.75 29.02 -41.44
N GLY A 3 -2.83 28.27 -41.69
CA GLY A 3 -3.04 26.86 -41.31
C GLY A 3 -3.86 26.90 -40.01
N GLY A 4 -5.12 26.46 -39.91
CA GLY A 4 -5.68 25.16 -40.30
C GLY A 4 -5.90 24.36 -39.01
N TYR A 5 -7.14 23.99 -38.68
CA TYR A 5 -7.47 22.76 -37.95
C TYR A 5 -8.95 22.43 -38.20
N LEU A 6 -9.15 21.37 -38.97
CA LEU A 6 -10.39 20.60 -39.06
C LEU A 6 -10.44 19.69 -37.82
N ASP A 7 -11.62 19.51 -37.21
CA ASP A 7 -11.90 18.26 -36.52
C ASP A 7 -13.28 17.72 -36.93
N ASN A 8 -13.22 16.47 -37.35
CA ASN A 8 -14.26 15.67 -37.96
C ASN A 8 -15.27 15.17 -36.92
N ASN A 9 -16.53 15.39 -37.25
CA ASN A 9 -17.64 14.43 -37.23
C ASN A 9 -17.30 12.99 -36.77
N ASN A 10 -17.96 12.50 -35.71
CA ASN A 10 -18.82 11.31 -35.82
C ASN A 10 -19.62 11.06 -34.53
N ASN A 11 -20.93 11.33 -34.64
CA ASN A 11 -21.98 10.67 -33.88
C ASN A 11 -21.86 9.15 -34.03
N ASN A 12 -22.10 8.40 -32.95
CA ASN A 12 -23.23 7.46 -32.93
C ASN A 12 -23.43 6.79 -31.57
N ASN A 13 -24.52 7.20 -30.91
CA ASN A 13 -25.55 6.36 -30.31
C ASN A 13 -25.11 5.12 -29.50
N ASN A 14 -25.00 5.32 -28.18
CA ASN A 14 -25.14 4.24 -27.21
C ASN A 14 -26.62 3.82 -27.12
N ASN A 15 -27.00 2.82 -27.90
CA ASN A 15 -28.24 2.07 -27.67
C ASN A 15 -27.96 0.90 -26.74
N ASN A 16 -28.47 1.02 -25.52
CA ASN A 16 -28.71 -0.07 -24.59
C ASN A 16 -29.64 -1.10 -25.23
N ASN A 17 -29.29 -2.39 -25.11
CA ASN A 17 -30.19 -3.49 -24.72
C ASN A 17 -29.50 -4.84 -24.96
N ASN A 18 -29.46 -5.72 -23.95
CA ASN A 18 -30.11 -7.03 -23.99
C ASN A 18 -29.83 -7.88 -22.72
N ASN A 19 -30.84 -7.90 -21.86
CA ASN A 19 -31.50 -9.05 -21.23
C ASN A 19 -30.68 -10.32 -20.85
N ASN A 20 -30.55 -10.49 -19.53
CA ASN A 20 -30.83 -11.68 -18.73
C ASN A 20 -30.75 -13.06 -19.40
N ASN A 21 -29.64 -13.77 -19.17
CA ASN A 21 -29.63 -15.23 -19.08
C ASN A 21 -29.13 -15.65 -17.68
N LYS A 22 -29.86 -16.63 -17.14
CA LYS A 22 -29.82 -17.14 -15.77
C LYS A 22 -28.55 -17.95 -15.48
N GLY A 23 -28.04 -17.79 -14.26
CA GLY A 23 -27.19 -18.76 -13.56
C GLY A 23 -25.70 -18.57 -13.82
N GLU A 24 -24.93 -18.38 -12.75
CA GLU A 24 -23.49 -18.63 -12.72
C GLU A 24 -22.56 -17.66 -13.49
N HIS A 25 -22.77 -16.34 -13.44
CA HIS A 25 -21.80 -15.39 -14.05
C HIS A 25 -21.37 -14.20 -13.19
N THR A 26 -21.78 -14.14 -11.93
CA THR A 26 -21.34 -13.04 -11.04
C THR A 26 -20.06 -13.38 -10.28
N THR A 27 -19.77 -14.67 -10.05
CA THR A 27 -18.59 -15.10 -9.27
C THR A 27 -17.32 -15.21 -10.11
N HIS A 28 -17.43 -15.51 -11.41
CA HIS A 28 -16.27 -15.61 -12.31
C HIS A 28 -15.77 -14.26 -12.86
N LEU A 29 -16.63 -13.24 -12.98
CA LEU A 29 -16.19 -11.91 -13.45
C LEU A 29 -15.35 -11.17 -12.40
N LEU A 30 -15.48 -11.56 -11.12
CA LEU A 30 -14.77 -10.94 -10.00
C LEU A 30 -13.41 -11.59 -9.70
N SER A 31 -13.19 -12.85 -10.07
CA SER A 31 -11.94 -13.57 -9.77
C SER A 31 -10.77 -13.19 -10.67
N GLU A 32 -11.03 -12.63 -11.87
CA GLU A 32 -9.99 -12.33 -12.86
C GLU A 32 -9.63 -10.84 -12.98
N CYS A 33 -10.27 -9.95 -12.22
CA CYS A 33 -9.90 -8.54 -12.26
C CYS A 33 -8.59 -8.32 -11.49
N LYS A 34 -7.45 -8.57 -12.15
CA LYS A 34 -6.08 -8.41 -11.63
C LYS A 34 -5.89 -7.11 -10.84
N LYS A 35 -6.54 -6.02 -11.25
CA LYS A 35 -6.51 -4.72 -10.56
C LYS A 35 -7.22 -4.74 -9.19
N LEU A 36 -8.39 -5.37 -9.09
CA LEU A 36 -9.11 -5.52 -7.81
C LEU A 36 -8.32 -6.43 -6.87
N THR A 37 -7.82 -7.53 -7.39
CA THR A 37 -7.01 -8.52 -6.67
C THR A 37 -5.73 -7.87 -6.10
N GLN A 38 -4.97 -7.13 -6.92
CA GLN A 38 -3.79 -6.38 -6.47
C GLN A 38 -4.10 -5.34 -5.39
N LYS A 39 -5.21 -4.60 -5.53
CA LYS A 39 -5.64 -3.60 -4.54
C LYS A 39 -5.97 -4.26 -3.20
N GLU A 40 -6.68 -5.38 -3.22
CA GLU A 40 -7.03 -6.13 -2.02
C GLU A 40 -5.80 -6.75 -1.35
N TYR A 41 -4.85 -7.30 -2.11
CA TYR A 41 -3.60 -7.81 -1.55
C TYR A 41 -2.76 -6.71 -0.90
N LYS A 42 -2.61 -5.56 -1.58
CA LYS A 42 -1.94 -4.39 -0.99
C LYS A 42 -2.61 -3.97 0.32
N ARG A 43 -3.94 -3.89 0.34
CA ARG A 43 -4.71 -3.54 1.54
C ARG A 43 -4.45 -4.51 2.70
N ARG A 44 -4.47 -5.82 2.44
CA ARG A 44 -4.20 -6.84 3.47
C ARG A 44 -2.77 -6.74 3.99
N HIS A 45 -1.81 -6.59 3.10
CA HIS A 45 -0.40 -6.41 3.44
C HIS A 45 -0.20 -5.17 4.34
N ASP A 46 -0.72 -4.02 3.92
CA ASP A 46 -0.57 -2.76 4.66
C ASP A 46 -1.29 -2.83 6.03
N ASN A 47 -2.38 -3.59 6.13
CA ASN A 47 -3.05 -3.86 7.41
C ASN A 47 -2.17 -4.69 8.37
N VAL A 48 -1.49 -5.73 7.86
CA VAL A 48 -0.58 -6.54 8.68
C VAL A 48 0.58 -5.69 9.17
N ALA A 49 1.19 -4.90 8.28
CA ALA A 49 2.25 -3.97 8.63
C ALA A 49 1.79 -2.98 9.70
N ARG A 50 0.58 -2.41 9.58
CA ARG A 50 0.01 -1.49 10.55
C ARG A 50 -0.15 -2.12 11.94
N ILE A 51 -0.59 -3.36 12.01
CA ILE A 51 -0.71 -4.09 13.30
C ILE A 51 0.67 -4.27 13.93
N VAL A 52 1.68 -4.63 13.13
CA VAL A 52 3.06 -4.76 13.61
C VAL A 52 3.57 -3.41 14.14
N HIS A 53 3.39 -2.33 13.38
CA HIS A 53 3.77 -0.98 13.80
C HIS A 53 3.06 -0.57 15.11
N TRP A 54 1.75 -0.79 15.22
CA TRP A 54 0.98 -0.49 16.44
C TRP A 54 1.51 -1.28 17.66
N LYS A 55 1.85 -2.56 17.48
CA LYS A 55 2.47 -3.37 18.54
C LYS A 55 3.85 -2.84 18.94
N LEU A 56 4.69 -2.49 17.98
CA LEU A 56 6.03 -1.93 18.24
C LEU A 56 5.94 -0.61 18.99
N CYS A 57 5.03 0.29 18.60
CA CYS A 57 4.80 1.53 19.33
C CYS A 57 4.41 1.25 20.80
N GLY A 58 3.55 0.27 21.03
CA GLY A 58 3.19 -0.15 22.39
C GLY A 58 4.36 -0.72 23.20
N LEU A 59 5.19 -1.57 22.58
CA LEU A 59 6.36 -2.17 23.22
C LEU A 59 7.39 -1.13 23.65
N TYR A 60 7.61 -0.11 22.81
CA TYR A 60 8.57 0.96 23.06
C TYR A 60 7.96 2.21 23.70
N GLN A 61 6.71 2.15 24.17
CA GLN A 61 5.99 3.24 24.83
C GLN A 61 5.95 4.53 24.00
N LEU A 62 5.80 4.38 22.68
CA LEU A 62 5.60 5.46 21.73
C LEU A 62 4.11 5.75 21.54
N GLU A 63 3.80 6.94 21.01
CA GLU A 63 2.43 7.33 20.68
C GLU A 63 1.77 6.31 19.75
N LYS A 64 0.55 5.89 20.11
CA LYS A 64 -0.29 5.00 19.31
C LYS A 64 -1.76 5.23 19.62
N ALA A 65 -2.63 4.87 18.67
CA ALA A 65 -4.06 4.81 18.92
C ALA A 65 -4.41 3.72 19.96
N GLU A 66 -5.55 3.89 20.64
CA GLU A 66 -6.05 2.90 21.60
C GLU A 66 -6.33 1.55 20.91
N LYS A 67 -6.95 1.59 19.74
CA LYS A 67 -7.30 0.43 18.93
C LYS A 67 -6.42 0.31 17.70
N TRP A 68 -5.99 -0.91 17.36
CA TRP A 68 -5.10 -1.16 16.22
C TRP A 68 -5.71 -0.74 14.86
N TYR A 69 -7.04 -0.82 14.72
CA TYR A 69 -7.74 -0.50 13.48
C TYR A 69 -7.92 1.00 13.23
N GLU A 70 -7.77 1.83 14.28
CA GLU A 70 -7.75 3.29 14.21
C GLU A 70 -6.32 3.84 14.07
N HIS A 71 -5.30 2.99 14.28
CA HIS A 71 -3.90 3.39 14.26
C HIS A 71 -3.43 3.79 12.85
N GLN A 72 -2.95 5.01 12.69
CA GLN A 72 -2.28 5.44 11.46
C GLN A 72 -0.77 5.43 11.70
N PRO A 73 0.03 4.64 10.96
CA PRO A 73 1.48 4.66 11.10
C PRO A 73 2.03 6.02 10.66
N ASN A 74 2.79 6.66 11.54
CA ASN A 74 3.55 7.85 11.18
C ASN A 74 4.78 7.42 10.40
N GLY A 75 5.18 8.19 9.38
CA GLY A 75 6.38 7.89 8.59
C GLY A 75 7.64 7.76 9.44
N VAL A 76 7.72 8.56 10.52
CA VAL A 76 8.77 8.49 11.54
C VAL A 76 8.13 8.71 12.90
N ILE A 77 8.47 7.86 13.86
CA ILE A 77 8.17 8.07 15.29
C ILE A 77 9.43 7.78 16.11
N GLU A 78 9.76 8.66 17.05
CA GLU A 78 11.06 8.66 17.72
C GLU A 78 10.94 9.05 19.19
N SER A 79 11.71 8.37 20.03
CA SER A 79 12.03 8.73 21.41
C SER A 79 13.54 8.82 21.59
N ASP A 80 14.01 9.13 22.79
CA ASP A 80 15.44 9.19 23.10
C ASP A 80 16.17 7.88 22.83
N ASN A 81 15.47 6.74 22.93
CA ASN A 81 16.07 5.41 22.86
C ASN A 81 15.76 4.66 21.56
N VAL A 82 14.63 4.96 20.92
CA VAL A 82 14.10 4.17 19.79
C VAL A 82 13.60 5.09 18.69
N LYS A 83 13.82 4.69 17.44
CA LYS A 83 13.22 5.31 16.25
C LYS A 83 12.59 4.24 15.39
N ILE A 84 11.32 4.41 15.03
CA ILE A 84 10.61 3.54 14.09
C ILE A 84 10.36 4.33 12.81
N LEU A 85 10.70 3.73 11.68
CA LEU A 85 10.50 4.26 10.34
C LEU A 85 9.50 3.37 9.59
N TRP A 86 8.51 3.98 8.96
CA TRP A 86 7.49 3.31 8.16
C TRP A 86 7.66 3.65 6.68
N ASP A 87 7.68 2.64 5.79
CA ASP A 87 7.85 2.80 4.33
C ASP A 87 8.99 3.79 3.95
N PHE A 88 10.08 3.76 4.72
CA PHE A 88 11.15 4.75 4.58
C PHE A 88 12.24 4.23 3.64
N ASN A 89 12.69 5.10 2.74
CA ASN A 89 13.77 4.77 1.82
C ASN A 89 15.11 4.78 2.56
N ILE A 90 15.75 3.62 2.67
CA ILE A 90 17.08 3.52 3.26
C ILE A 90 18.12 3.94 2.21
N GLN A 91 18.97 4.90 2.57
CA GLN A 91 20.13 5.22 1.76
C GLN A 91 21.14 4.08 1.84
N CYS A 92 21.52 3.55 0.68
CA CYS A 92 22.54 2.54 0.54
C CYS A 92 23.66 3.11 -0.33
N ASP A 93 24.90 2.71 -0.07
CA ASP A 93 26.07 3.17 -0.83
C ASP A 93 26.02 2.74 -2.31
N HIS A 94 25.25 1.68 -2.60
CA HIS A 94 24.99 1.17 -3.93
C HIS A 94 23.48 1.20 -4.23
N VAL A 95 23.12 1.30 -5.51
CA VAL A 95 21.72 1.25 -5.94
C VAL A 95 21.19 -0.17 -5.73
N ILE A 96 20.30 -0.32 -4.75
CA ILE A 96 19.52 -1.53 -4.51
C ILE A 96 18.06 -1.23 -4.84
N GLU A 97 17.42 -2.13 -5.61
CA GLU A 97 16.03 -1.96 -6.06
C GLU A 97 15.02 -2.06 -4.89
N CYS A 98 15.31 -2.88 -3.88
CA CYS A 98 14.43 -3.15 -2.73
C CYS A 98 14.84 -2.40 -1.45
N ARG A 99 15.03 -1.08 -1.52
CA ARG A 99 15.54 -0.26 -0.39
C ARG A 99 14.46 0.38 0.50
N ILE A 100 13.20 -0.03 0.34
CA ILE A 100 12.06 0.48 1.11
C ILE A 100 11.46 -0.70 1.87
N PRO A 101 12.02 -1.07 3.04
CA PRO A 101 11.38 -2.04 3.89
C PRO A 101 10.08 -1.48 4.47
N ASN A 102 9.18 -2.38 4.85
CA ASN A 102 7.92 -2.02 5.50
C ASN A 102 8.15 -1.22 6.78
N ILE A 103 8.99 -1.74 7.68
CA ILE A 103 9.28 -1.12 8.97
C ILE A 103 10.76 -1.26 9.31
N VAL A 104 11.35 -0.19 9.84
CA VAL A 104 12.70 -0.19 10.42
C VAL A 104 12.61 0.25 11.88
N VAL A 105 13.26 -0.49 12.78
CA VAL A 105 13.39 -0.14 14.20
C VAL A 105 14.86 0.09 14.50
N VAL A 106 15.21 1.31 14.89
CA VAL A 106 16.55 1.70 15.30
C VAL A 106 16.59 1.83 16.81
N LEU A 107 17.38 0.98 17.46
CA LEU A 107 17.66 1.02 18.89
C LEU A 107 18.93 1.85 19.10
N LYS A 108 18.76 3.12 19.49
CA LYS A 108 19.85 4.10 19.54
C LYS A 108 20.93 3.74 20.57
N LYS A 109 20.52 3.20 21.72
CA LYS A 109 21.43 2.78 22.80
C LYS A 109 22.31 1.60 22.40
N GLU A 110 21.68 0.57 21.83
CA GLU A 110 22.36 -0.66 21.41
C GLU A 110 23.10 -0.52 20.07
N LYS A 111 22.90 0.60 19.36
CA LYS A 111 23.36 0.83 17.98
C LYS A 111 22.93 -0.30 17.04
N GLU A 112 21.74 -0.85 17.27
CA GLU A 112 21.17 -1.96 16.51
C GLU A 112 20.04 -1.43 15.61
N CYS A 113 19.94 -2.00 14.41
CA CYS A 113 18.85 -1.74 13.47
C CYS A 113 18.16 -3.05 13.10
N LYS A 114 16.84 -3.09 13.24
CA LYS A 114 16.00 -4.23 12.89
C LYS A 114 15.13 -3.85 11.70
N ILE A 115 15.21 -4.64 10.64
CA ILE A 115 14.41 -4.48 9.44
C ILE A 115 13.31 -5.54 9.47
N ILE A 116 12.06 -5.12 9.32
CA ILE A 116 10.90 -5.99 9.26
C ILE A 116 10.27 -5.81 7.89
N ASP A 117 10.26 -6.89 7.10
CA ASP A 117 9.61 -6.92 5.80
C ASP A 117 8.50 -7.97 5.79
N ILE A 118 7.33 -7.58 5.30
CA ILE A 118 6.16 -8.44 5.24
C ILE A 118 6.03 -8.93 3.81
N ALA A 119 6.08 -10.25 3.64
CA ALA A 119 5.98 -10.86 2.33
C ALA A 119 4.67 -10.45 1.63
N ARG A 120 4.79 -9.92 0.41
CA ARG A 120 3.67 -9.74 -0.51
C ARG A 120 3.57 -10.98 -1.38
N LEU A 121 2.42 -11.67 -1.35
CA LEU A 121 2.06 -12.60 -2.41
C LEU A 121 1.59 -11.77 -3.61
N ILE A 122 2.29 -11.90 -4.74
CA ILE A 122 1.87 -11.37 -6.05
C ILE A 122 1.33 -12.55 -6.85
#